data_AF-A0A1V0Q281-F1
#
_entry.id   AF-A0A1V0Q281-F1
#
_cell.length_a   1.000
_cell.length_b   1.000
_cell.length_c   1.000
_cell.angle_alpha   90.00
_cell.angle_beta   90.00
_cell.angle_gamma   90.00
#
_symmetry.space_group_name_H-M   'P 1'
#
loop_
_entity.id
_entity.type
_entity.pdbx_description
1 polymer ?
#
loop_
_entity_poly.entity_id
_entity_poly.type
_entity_poly.pdbx_seq_one_letter_code
_entity_poly.pdbx_strand_id
1 'polypeptide(L)'
;MAGTAHSPEYRRFVDRLVTARKEAGLSQARLAARLGKPPSFVAKYELSERRLDVLEFVILCRAMEVDPQNLFDALLYDLPDDARI
;
A
#
# COMPACT_ATOMS: atom_id res chain seq x y z
N MET A 1 -7.36 18.77 6.77
CA MET A 1 -7.68 19.16 5.38
C MET A 1 -7.85 17.89 4.59
N ALA A 2 -9.07 17.63 4.10
CA ALA A 2 -9.41 16.39 3.40
C ALA A 2 -8.78 16.38 2.00
N GLY A 3 -7.48 16.08 1.94
CA GLY A 3 -6.80 15.80 0.69
C GLY A 3 -7.29 14.46 0.14
N THR A 4 -7.21 14.31 -1.18
CA THR A 4 -7.60 13.16 -2.02
C THR A 4 -7.04 11.79 -1.58
N ALA A 5 -6.29 11.71 -0.48
CA ALA A 5 -5.85 10.47 0.17
C ALA A 5 -7.00 9.67 0.82
N HIS A 6 -8.19 10.25 0.95
CA HIS A 6 -9.38 9.55 1.46
C HIS A 6 -10.35 9.07 0.37
N SER A 7 -9.94 9.09 -0.90
CA SER A 7 -10.80 8.57 -1.97
C SER A 7 -11.04 7.06 -1.77
N PRO A 8 -12.23 6.53 -2.12
CA PRO A 8 -12.50 5.10 -2.06
C PRO A 8 -11.48 4.26 -2.83
N GLU A 9 -11.00 4.75 -3.96
CA GLU A 9 -10.02 4.11 -4.85
C GLU A 9 -8.65 4.02 -4.17
N TYR A 10 -8.20 5.11 -3.55
CA TYR A 10 -6.93 5.10 -2.81
C TYR A 10 -6.99 4.17 -1.59
N ARG A 11 -8.15 4.09 -0.92
CA ARG A 11 -8.34 3.13 0.18
C ARG A 11 -8.21 1.68 -0.31
N ARG A 12 -8.78 1.32 -1.46
CA ARG A 12 -8.61 -0.02 -2.06
C ARG A 12 -7.14 -0.35 -2.31
N PHE A 13 -6.38 0.61 -2.83
CA PHE A 13 -4.93 0.47 -3.00
C PHE A 13 -4.20 0.19 -1.67
N VAL A 14 -4.53 0.95 -0.62
CA VAL A 14 -3.94 0.74 0.71
C VAL A 14 -4.37 -0.61 1.30
N ASP A 15 -5.63 -0.99 1.17
CA ASP A 15 -6.16 -2.26 1.69
C ASP A 15 -5.48 -3.48 1.05
N ARG A 16 -5.13 -3.39 -0.24
CA ARG A 16 -4.34 -4.42 -0.93
C ARG A 16 -2.92 -4.54 -0.37
N LEU A 17 -2.24 -3.42 -0.13
CA LEU A 17 -0.93 -3.41 0.52
C LEU A 17 -0.98 -3.97 1.95
N VAL A 18 -2.02 -3.63 2.71
CA VAL A 18 -2.23 -4.14 4.08
C VAL A 18 -2.46 -5.64 4.06
N THR A 19 -3.27 -6.13 3.12
CA THR A 19 -3.55 -7.56 2.93
C THR A 19 -2.26 -8.31 2.58
N ALA A 20 -1.52 -7.84 1.58
CA ALA A 20 -0.24 -8.42 1.17
C ALA A 20 0.76 -8.47 2.34
N ARG A 21 0.86 -7.41 3.15
CA ARG A 21 1.73 -7.41 4.35
C ARG A 21 1.33 -8.49 5.35
N LYS A 22 0.03 -8.62 5.62
CA LYS A 22 -0.50 -9.61 6.57
C LYS A 22 -0.26 -11.04 6.07
N GLU A 23 -0.48 -11.29 4.78
CA GLU A 23 -0.20 -12.59 4.14
C GLU A 23 1.28 -12.94 4.17
N ALA A 24 2.16 -11.95 4.02
CA ALA A 24 3.61 -12.11 4.22
C ALA A 24 4.02 -12.32 5.71
N GLY A 25 3.08 -12.31 6.65
CA GLY A 25 3.34 -12.50 8.09
C GLY A 25 4.18 -11.38 8.71
N LEU A 26 4.15 -10.18 8.13
CA LEU A 26 4.96 -9.04 8.58
C LEU A 26 4.12 -8.12 9.48
N SER A 27 4.66 -7.75 10.65
CA SER A 27 4.14 -6.61 11.41
C SER A 27 4.52 -5.29 10.72
N GLN A 28 3.82 -4.21 11.05
CA GLN A 28 4.17 -2.87 10.56
C GLN A 28 5.62 -2.50 10.91
N ALA A 29 6.05 -2.79 12.14
CA ALA A 29 7.42 -2.55 12.59
C ALA A 29 8.46 -3.38 11.82
N ARG A 30 8.15 -4.66 11.52
CA ARG A 30 9.06 -5.54 10.76
C ARG A 30 9.21 -5.07 9.31
N LEU A 31 8.12 -4.65 8.68
CA LEU A 31 8.17 -4.06 7.34
C LEU A 31 8.94 -2.74 7.33
N ALA A 32 8.69 -1.85 8.28
CA ALA A 32 9.42 -0.58 8.40
C ALA A 32 10.94 -0.81 8.55
N ALA A 33 11.33 -1.80 9.36
CA ALA A 33 12.74 -2.19 9.53
C ALA A 33 13.36 -2.69 8.21
N ARG A 34 12.66 -3.55 7.44
CA ARG A 34 13.11 -4.01 6.11
C ARG A 34 13.30 -2.84 5.12
N LEU A 35 12.50 -1.78 5.26
CA LEU A 35 12.56 -0.59 4.41
C LEU A 35 13.60 0.44 4.88
N GLY A 36 14.25 0.25 6.03
CA GLY A 36 15.11 1.27 6.64
C GLY A 36 14.33 2.55 7.01
N LYS A 37 13.05 2.42 7.36
CA LYS A 37 12.16 3.55 7.69
C LYS A 37 11.74 3.53 9.17
N PRO A 38 11.35 4.69 9.73
CA PRO A 38 10.73 4.73 11.05
C PRO A 38 9.45 3.88 11.11
N PRO A 39 9.09 3.27 12.26
CA PRO A 39 7.87 2.48 12.41
C PRO A 39 6.59 3.23 12.00
N SER A 40 6.57 4.54 12.19
CA SER A 40 5.45 5.42 11.81
C SER A 40 5.24 5.53 10.29
N PHE A 41 6.24 5.19 9.46
CA PHE A 41 6.09 5.21 8.01
C PHE A 41 4.97 4.29 7.54
N VAL A 42 4.99 3.04 8.04
CA VAL A 42 3.98 2.03 7.66
C VAL A 42 2.60 2.41 8.17
N ALA A 43 2.51 2.79 9.44
CA ALA A 43 1.24 3.22 10.03
C ALA A 43 0.61 4.40 9.26
N LYS A 44 1.40 5.40 8.87
CA LYS A 44 0.90 6.59 8.16
C LYS A 44 0.31 6.26 6.79
N TYR A 45 0.93 5.38 6.01
CA TYR A 45 0.33 5.03 4.71
C TYR A 45 -0.86 4.09 4.88
N GLU A 46 -0.85 3.17 5.87
CA GLU A 46 -1.99 2.28 6.13
C GLU A 46 -3.22 3.05 6.63
N LEU A 47 -3.03 4.16 7.34
CA LEU A 47 -4.09 5.09 7.73
C LEU A 47 -4.46 6.10 6.63
N SER A 48 -3.80 6.03 5.47
CA SER A 48 -3.93 7.01 4.37
C SER A 48 -3.62 8.46 4.79
N GLU A 49 -2.83 8.65 5.85
CA GLU A 49 -2.30 9.96 6.26
C GLU A 49 -1.13 10.40 5.38
N ARG A 50 -0.52 9.44 4.67
CA ARG A 50 0.55 9.67 3.70
C ARG A 50 0.26 8.91 2.41
N ARG A 51 0.34 9.61 1.27
CA ARG A 51 0.26 8.97 -0.04
C ARG A 51 1.54 8.21 -0.37
N LEU A 52 1.40 7.09 -1.06
CA LEU A 52 2.51 6.37 -1.69
C LEU A 52 2.54 6.71 -3.18
N ASP A 53 3.73 6.80 -3.73
CA ASP A 53 3.93 6.80 -5.18
C ASP A 53 4.18 5.37 -5.71
N VAL A 54 4.30 5.24 -7.05
CA VAL A 54 4.49 3.96 -7.71
C VAL A 54 5.84 3.30 -7.41
N LEU A 55 6.90 4.08 -7.17
CA LEU A 55 8.21 3.53 -6.80
C LEU A 55 8.17 2.98 -5.39
N GLU A 56 7.50 3.70 -4.47
CA GLU A 56 7.25 3.22 -3.11
C GLU A 56 6.42 1.94 -3.09
N PHE A 57 5.40 1.84 -3.95
CA PHE A 57 4.65 0.59 -4.14
C PHE A 57 5.57 -0.58 -4.54
N VAL A 58 6.42 -0.40 -5.56
CA VAL A 58 7.33 -1.47 -6.01
C VAL A 58 8.33 -1.86 -4.90
N ILE A 59 8.88 -0.87 -4.18
CA ILE A 59 9.80 -1.11 -3.06
C ILE A 59 9.10 -1.87 -1.92
N LEU A 60 7.86 -1.50 -1.59
CA LEU A 60 7.04 -2.20 -0.59
C LEU A 60 6.79 -3.65 -0.98
N CYS A 61 6.39 -3.90 -2.22
CA CYS A 61 6.18 -5.27 -2.74
C CYS A 61 7.44 -6.12 -2.56
N ARG A 62 8.60 -5.61 -2.99
CA ARG A 62 9.89 -6.30 -2.83
C ARG A 62 10.24 -6.55 -1.36
N ALA A 63 10.01 -5.59 -0.48
CA ALA A 63 10.26 -5.74 0.95
C ALA A 63 9.33 -6.77 1.61
N MET A 64 8.14 -6.99 1.04
CA MET A 64 7.18 -8.02 1.45
C MET A 64 7.38 -9.35 0.72
N GLU A 65 8.37 -9.45 -0.18
CA GLU A 65 8.59 -10.63 -1.04
C GLU A 65 7.38 -10.97 -1.93
N VAL A 66 6.63 -9.94 -2.35
CA VAL A 66 5.48 -10.03 -3.24
C VAL A 66 5.86 -9.50 -4.63
N ASP A 67 5.42 -10.18 -5.68
CA ASP A 67 5.57 -9.69 -7.05
C ASP A 67 4.70 -8.43 -7.26
N PRO A 68 5.30 -7.27 -7.59
CA PRO A 68 4.53 -6.06 -7.87
C PRO A 68 3.51 -6.21 -8.99
N GLN A 69 3.78 -7.07 -9.99
CA GLN A 69 2.85 -7.29 -11.11
C GLN A 69 1.57 -7.96 -10.63
N ASN A 70 1.70 -9.07 -9.88
CA ASN A 70 0.54 -9.77 -9.34
C ASN A 70 -0.31 -8.89 -8.41
N LEU A 71 0.34 -8.06 -7.58
CA LEU A 71 -0.39 -7.17 -6.68
C LEU A 71 -1.06 -6.02 -7.45
N PHE A 72 -0.42 -5.53 -8.53
CA PHE A 72 -1.00 -4.52 -9.39
C PHE A 72 -2.18 -5.07 -10.21
N ASP A 73 -2.09 -6.28 -10.73
CA ASP A 73 -3.20 -6.94 -11.40
C ASP A 73 -4.40 -7.09 -10.46
N ALA A 74 -4.17 -7.53 -9.21
CA ALA A 74 -5.23 -7.59 -8.20
C ALA A 74 -5.85 -6.22 -7.89
N LEU A 75 -5.06 -5.14 -7.96
CA LEU A 75 -5.57 -3.78 -7.82
C LEU A 75 -6.41 -3.35 -9.04
N LEU A 76 -6.00 -3.71 -10.26
CA LEU A 76 -6.76 -3.42 -11.48
C LEU A 76 -8.14 -4.09 -11.45
N TYR A 77 -8.23 -5.32 -10.92
CA TYR A 77 -9.52 -6.01 -10.73
C TYR A 77 -10.44 -5.30 -9.71
N ASP A 78 -9.88 -4.59 -8.72
CA ASP A 78 -10.63 -3.93 -7.66
C ASP A 78 -11.08 -2.51 -8.00
N LEU A 79 -10.40 -1.87 -8.94
CA LEU A 79 -10.71 -0.53 -9.38
C LEU A 79 -11.84 -0.61 -10.42
N PRO A 80 -13.00 0.01 -10.18
CA PRO A 80 -14.07 -0.01 -11.16
C PRO A 80 -13.68 0.81 -12.39
N ASP A 81 -14.15 0.39 -13.57
CA ASP A 81 -13.83 1.03 -14.86
C ASP A 81 -14.26 2.50 -14.95
N ASP A 82 -15.17 2.93 -14.09
CA ASP A 82 -15.70 4.30 -14.01
C ASP A 82 -15.05 5.16 -12.91
N ALA A 83 -14.01 4.65 -12.24
CA ALA A 83 -13.26 5.37 -11.22
C ALA A 83 -12.78 6.75 -11.70
N ARG A 84 -12.94 7.78 -10.85
CA ARG A 84 -12.54 9.16 -11.16
C ARG A 84 -11.61 9.74 -10.11
N ILE A 85 -10.70 10.61 -10.57
CA ILE A 85 -9.72 11.35 -9.76
C ILE A 85 -10.24 12.70 -9.26
#